data_AF-A0A7G1PC50-F1
#
_entry.id   AF-A0A7G1PC50-F1
#
_cell.length_a   1.000
_cell.length_b   1.000
_cell.length_c   1.000
_cell.angle_alpha   90.00
_cell.angle_beta   90.00
_cell.angle_gamma   90.00
#
_symmetry.space_group_name_H-M   'P 1'
#
loop_
_entity.id
_entity.type
_entity.pdbx_description
1 polymer ?
#
loop_
_entity_poly.entity_id
_entity_poly.type
_entity_poly.pdbx_seq_one_letter_code
_entity_poly.pdbx_strand_id
1 'polypeptide(L)'
;MMRGESREVFATAEGELEAREYVRPVWARTQGGWIRVDTSLAATADGAIAPKASTVGTEFSGGGGTQPLVRMERAGRELSLSWPTPLPKPQLEGAVATYASVLPDVDLRMTAQEDGFTQLLVVRTARAAASEDLAELWLKLSAQDLDVQETDEGGLRALDFGAKGAVFEAPKPMMPDTEPETT
;
A
#
# COMPACT_ATOMS: atom_id res chain seq x y z
N MET A 1 27.72 -17.01 -4.28
CA MET A 1 26.87 -16.01 -3.61
C MET A 1 25.50 -16.62 -3.40
N MET A 2 24.96 -16.56 -2.19
CA MET A 2 23.63 -17.07 -1.84
C MET A 2 22.75 -15.89 -1.41
N ARG A 3 21.49 -15.86 -1.86
CA ARG A 3 20.53 -14.79 -1.55
C ARG A 3 19.23 -15.37 -0.97
N GLY A 4 18.65 -14.63 -0.04
CA GLY A 4 17.29 -14.73 0.46
C GLY A 4 16.69 -13.32 0.59
N GLU A 5 15.40 -13.22 0.92
CA GLU A 5 14.66 -11.95 0.96
C GLU A 5 15.38 -10.85 1.75
N SER A 6 15.83 -11.18 2.95
CA SER A 6 16.54 -10.26 3.86
C SER A 6 17.97 -10.69 4.17
N ARG A 7 18.59 -11.53 3.31
CA ARG A 7 19.93 -12.06 3.56
C ARG A 7 20.76 -12.24 2.29
N GLU A 8 22.04 -11.88 2.35
CA GLU A 8 23.02 -12.23 1.33
C GLU A 8 24.28 -12.82 1.93
N VAL A 9 24.86 -13.82 1.27
CA VAL A 9 26.10 -14.49 1.69
C VAL A 9 27.10 -14.51 0.54
N PHE A 10 28.33 -14.12 0.82
CA PHE A 10 29.45 -14.12 -0.12
C PHE A 10 30.74 -14.66 0.51
N ALA A 11 31.62 -15.19 -0.33
CA ALA A 11 32.96 -15.58 0.08
C ALA A 11 33.89 -14.36 -0.02
N THR A 12 34.71 -14.13 1.00
CA THR A 12 35.75 -13.11 0.98
C THR A 12 37.01 -13.64 0.27
N ALA A 13 37.95 -12.76 -0.07
CA ALA A 13 39.20 -13.17 -0.72
C ALA A 13 40.07 -14.06 0.20
N GLU A 14 39.85 -13.98 1.50
CA GLU A 14 40.54 -14.71 2.56
C GLU A 14 39.97 -16.11 2.80
N GLY A 15 38.88 -16.48 2.11
CA GLY A 15 38.24 -17.80 2.22
C GLY A 15 37.16 -17.92 3.30
N GLU A 16 36.84 -16.81 3.99
CA GLU A 16 35.75 -16.73 4.95
C GLU A 16 34.41 -16.49 4.26
N LEU A 17 33.30 -16.79 4.95
CA LEU A 17 31.94 -16.44 4.51
C LEU A 17 31.45 -15.23 5.30
N GLU A 18 31.04 -14.18 4.60
CA GLU A 18 30.37 -13.02 5.19
C GLU A 18 28.87 -13.07 4.86
N ALA A 19 28.04 -12.79 5.87
CA ALA A 19 26.59 -12.68 5.73
C ALA A 19 26.13 -11.26 6.06
N ARG A 20 25.25 -10.72 5.22
CA ARG A 20 24.54 -9.45 5.45
C ARG A 20 23.07 -9.75 5.71
N GLU A 21 22.54 -9.22 6.81
CA GLU A 21 21.14 -9.34 7.19
C GLU A 21 20.45 -7.96 7.18
N TYR A 22 19.19 -7.94 6.75
CA TYR A 22 18.42 -6.71 6.58
C TYR A 22 17.12 -6.78 7.40
N VAL A 23 16.68 -5.62 7.92
CA VAL A 23 15.45 -5.52 8.70
C VAL A 23 14.20 -5.66 7.82
N ARG A 24 14.30 -5.26 6.55
CA ARG A 24 13.26 -5.40 5.53
C ARG A 24 13.79 -6.18 4.33
N PRO A 25 12.93 -6.86 3.56
CA PRO A 25 13.37 -7.53 2.35
C PRO A 25 14.03 -6.58 1.35
N VAL A 26 15.14 -7.04 0.78
CA VAL A 26 15.90 -6.31 -0.24
C VAL A 26 15.98 -7.07 -1.56
N TRP A 27 15.63 -8.36 -1.55
CA TRP A 27 15.56 -9.22 -2.73
C TRP A 27 14.19 -9.84 -2.89
N ALA A 28 13.64 -9.78 -4.11
CA ALA A 28 12.42 -10.46 -4.52
C ALA A 28 12.75 -11.70 -5.34
N ARG A 29 11.98 -12.78 -5.15
CA ARG A 29 12.14 -14.01 -5.92
C ARG A 29 11.25 -13.96 -7.16
N THR A 30 11.83 -14.21 -8.33
CA THR A 30 11.11 -14.34 -9.61
C THR A 30 11.41 -15.70 -10.24
N GLN A 31 10.71 -16.03 -11.33
CA GLN A 31 11.04 -17.22 -12.14
C GLN A 31 12.48 -17.19 -12.67
N GLY A 32 13.01 -15.99 -12.97
CA GLY A 32 14.37 -15.79 -13.46
C GLY A 32 15.45 -15.68 -12.38
N GLY A 33 15.10 -15.80 -11.10
CA GLY A 33 16.03 -15.69 -9.98
C GLY A 33 15.72 -14.54 -9.02
N TRP A 34 16.73 -14.13 -8.24
CA TRP A 34 16.61 -13.05 -7.26
C TRP A 34 16.92 -11.69 -7.90
N ILE A 35 15.98 -10.75 -7.81
CA ILE A 35 16.15 -9.36 -8.25
C ILE A 35 16.03 -8.41 -7.05
N ARG A 36 16.59 -7.20 -7.14
CA ARG A 36 16.40 -6.21 -6.06
C ARG A 36 14.93 -5.84 -6.02
N VAL A 37 14.41 -5.68 -4.80
CA VAL A 37 13.08 -5.11 -4.59
C VAL A 37 13.04 -3.72 -5.23
N ASP A 38 11.96 -3.47 -5.97
CA ASP A 38 11.64 -2.22 -6.65
C ASP A 38 10.12 -2.02 -6.52
N THR A 39 9.74 -1.24 -5.53
CA THR A 39 8.33 -0.95 -5.23
C THR A 39 7.72 0.10 -6.16
N SER A 40 8.47 0.60 -7.17
CA SER A 40 7.90 1.56 -8.11
C SER A 40 6.76 0.93 -8.91
N LEU A 41 5.62 1.62 -8.93
CA LEU A 41 4.38 1.12 -9.50
C LEU A 41 4.35 1.31 -11.01
N ALA A 42 3.77 0.33 -11.70
CA ALA A 42 3.47 0.39 -13.11
C ALA A 42 2.12 -0.27 -13.40
N ALA A 43 1.48 0.15 -14.48
CA ALA A 43 0.28 -0.53 -14.97
C ALA A 43 0.66 -1.89 -15.57
N THR A 44 -0.11 -2.93 -15.24
CA THR A 44 -0.03 -4.26 -15.85
C THR A 44 -0.78 -4.28 -17.18
N ALA A 45 -0.59 -5.35 -17.96
CA ALA A 45 -1.31 -5.54 -19.23
C ALA A 45 -2.83 -5.62 -19.03
N ASP A 46 -3.27 -6.14 -17.89
CA ASP A 46 -4.69 -6.30 -17.53
C ASP A 46 -5.29 -5.04 -16.88
N GLY A 47 -4.50 -3.96 -16.78
CA GLY A 47 -4.95 -2.66 -16.28
C GLY A 47 -4.90 -2.49 -14.76
N ALA A 48 -4.44 -3.50 -14.01
CA ALA A 48 -4.09 -3.34 -12.60
C ALA A 48 -2.81 -2.52 -12.44
N ILE A 49 -2.47 -2.11 -11.21
CA ILE A 49 -1.24 -1.39 -10.89
C ILE A 49 -0.42 -2.25 -9.93
N ALA A 50 0.83 -2.55 -10.26
CA ALA A 50 1.68 -3.43 -9.44
C ALA A 50 3.10 -2.85 -9.26
N PRO A 51 3.80 -3.14 -8.15
CA PRO A 51 5.22 -2.86 -8.02
C PRO A 51 6.01 -3.67 -9.05
N LYS A 52 7.13 -3.12 -9.54
CA LYS A 52 8.00 -3.84 -10.48
C LYS A 52 8.64 -5.08 -9.87
N ALA A 53 8.92 -5.06 -8.56
CA ALA A 53 9.46 -6.19 -7.82
C ALA A 53 9.19 -6.07 -6.31
N SER A 54 8.48 -7.02 -5.73
CA SER A 54 8.23 -7.16 -4.28
C SER A 54 8.33 -8.63 -3.87
N THR A 55 8.43 -8.93 -2.58
CA THR A 55 8.48 -10.32 -2.09
C THR A 55 7.11 -10.99 -2.04
N VAL A 56 6.05 -10.19 -2.07
CA VAL A 56 4.66 -10.64 -2.17
C VAL A 56 4.06 -10.13 -3.48
N GLY A 57 3.16 -10.90 -4.08
CA GLY A 57 2.36 -10.40 -5.20
C GLY A 57 1.45 -9.31 -4.68
N THR A 58 1.44 -8.12 -5.28
CA THR A 58 0.54 -7.02 -4.88
C THR A 58 0.05 -6.31 -6.11
N GLU A 59 -1.26 -6.17 -6.22
CA GLU A 59 -1.94 -5.47 -7.31
C GLU A 59 -2.96 -4.51 -6.73
N PHE A 60 -2.85 -3.23 -7.07
CA PHE A 60 -3.86 -2.22 -6.80
C PHE A 60 -4.79 -2.07 -8.00
N SER A 61 -6.01 -1.59 -7.73
CA SER A 61 -7.00 -1.28 -8.76
C SER A 61 -6.49 -0.29 -9.82
N GLY A 62 -6.83 -0.53 -11.08
CA GLY A 62 -6.67 0.46 -12.14
C GLY A 62 -7.71 1.60 -12.11
N GLY A 63 -8.66 1.54 -11.16
CA GLY A 63 -9.90 2.32 -11.16
C GLY A 63 -11.10 1.51 -11.68
N GLY A 64 -12.26 2.16 -11.74
CA GLY A 64 -13.53 1.52 -12.06
C GLY A 64 -14.20 0.88 -10.85
N GLY A 65 -15.25 0.08 -11.07
CA GLY A 65 -16.10 -0.46 -9.98
C GLY A 65 -16.18 -1.98 -9.89
N THR A 66 -15.44 -2.72 -10.71
CA THR A 66 -15.55 -4.19 -10.82
C THR A 66 -14.37 -4.96 -10.22
N GLN A 67 -13.26 -4.27 -9.92
CA GLN A 67 -12.06 -4.88 -9.38
C GLN A 67 -11.90 -4.51 -7.90
N PRO A 68 -11.35 -5.40 -7.06
CA PRO A 68 -10.96 -5.06 -5.69
C PRO A 68 -9.98 -3.88 -5.67
N LEU A 69 -9.94 -3.15 -4.56
CA LEU A 69 -8.96 -2.08 -4.33
C LEU A 69 -7.54 -2.62 -4.38
N VAL A 70 -7.31 -3.76 -3.72
CA VAL A 70 -6.03 -4.45 -3.70
C VAL A 70 -6.23 -5.95 -3.63
N ARG A 71 -5.38 -6.68 -4.36
CA ARG A 71 -5.09 -8.10 -4.17
C ARG A 71 -3.65 -8.26 -3.70
N MET A 72 -3.43 -9.15 -2.75
CA MET A 72 -2.10 -9.52 -2.30
C MET A 72 -1.98 -11.05 -2.22
N GLU A 73 -0.95 -11.59 -2.84
CA GLU A 73 -0.65 -13.01 -2.83
C GLU A 73 0.62 -13.28 -2.03
N ARG A 74 0.55 -14.22 -1.08
CA ARG A 74 1.71 -14.67 -0.33
C ARG A 74 1.61 -16.17 -0.05
N ALA A 75 2.64 -16.91 -0.46
CA ALA A 75 2.73 -18.35 -0.26
C ALA A 75 1.47 -19.10 -0.74
N GLY A 76 1.01 -18.78 -1.96
CA GLY A 76 -0.17 -19.36 -2.60
C GLY A 76 -1.51 -18.81 -2.11
N ARG A 77 -1.56 -18.06 -1.01
CA ARG A 77 -2.81 -17.51 -0.47
C ARG A 77 -3.08 -16.13 -1.02
N GLU A 78 -4.34 -15.87 -1.34
CA GLU A 78 -4.80 -14.56 -1.77
C GLU A 78 -5.58 -13.85 -0.66
N LEU A 79 -5.28 -12.58 -0.51
CA LEU A 79 -6.02 -11.60 0.28
C LEU A 79 -6.54 -10.55 -0.69
N SER A 80 -7.83 -10.24 -0.60
CA SER A 80 -8.41 -9.11 -1.36
C SER A 80 -9.16 -8.14 -0.46
N LEU A 81 -9.06 -6.85 -0.78
CA LEU A 81 -9.84 -5.77 -0.15
C LEU A 81 -10.61 -5.03 -1.23
N SER A 82 -11.88 -4.75 -0.95
CA SER A 82 -12.76 -4.01 -1.85
C SER A 82 -12.81 -2.51 -1.52
N TRP A 83 -13.33 -1.73 -2.46
CA TRP A 83 -13.72 -0.33 -2.24
C TRP A 83 -15.22 -0.19 -2.51
N PRO A 84 -15.98 0.54 -1.67
CA PRO A 84 -17.45 0.52 -1.75
C PRO A 84 -18.03 1.32 -2.91
N THR A 85 -17.23 2.15 -3.59
CA THR A 85 -17.66 2.97 -4.72
C THR A 85 -16.75 2.75 -5.93
N PRO A 86 -17.13 3.18 -7.14
CA PRO A 86 -16.19 3.18 -8.27
C PRO A 86 -14.99 4.07 -7.98
N LEU A 87 -13.79 3.54 -8.20
CA LEU A 87 -12.53 4.25 -8.04
C LEU A 87 -12.20 5.08 -9.29
N PRO A 88 -11.63 6.28 -9.13
CA PRO A 88 -11.01 6.99 -10.25
C PRO A 88 -9.76 6.23 -10.73
N LYS A 89 -9.25 6.58 -11.91
CA LYS A 89 -7.93 6.09 -12.34
C LYS A 89 -6.83 6.73 -11.46
N PRO A 90 -5.89 5.94 -10.90
CA PRO A 90 -4.88 6.49 -10.02
C PRO A 90 -3.78 7.26 -10.79
N GLN A 91 -3.21 8.27 -10.13
CA GLN A 91 -1.93 8.86 -10.49
C GLN A 91 -0.80 8.10 -9.78
N LEU A 92 0.27 7.75 -10.52
CA LEU A 92 1.40 6.98 -9.99
C LEU A 92 2.62 7.86 -9.76
N GLU A 93 3.22 7.75 -8.59
CA GLU A 93 4.48 8.40 -8.24
C GLU A 93 5.33 7.46 -7.39
N GLY A 94 6.41 6.92 -7.95
CA GLY A 94 7.24 5.93 -7.27
C GLY A 94 6.39 4.74 -6.82
N ALA A 95 6.37 4.47 -5.52
CA ALA A 95 5.59 3.38 -4.91
C ALA A 95 4.13 3.74 -4.58
N VAL A 96 3.68 4.96 -4.91
CA VAL A 96 2.38 5.49 -4.48
C VAL A 96 1.41 5.55 -5.65
N ALA A 97 0.21 5.00 -5.46
CA ALA A 97 -0.96 5.21 -6.29
C ALA A 97 -1.95 6.13 -5.56
N THR A 98 -2.22 7.30 -6.13
CA THR A 98 -3.19 8.27 -5.59
C THR A 98 -4.48 8.21 -6.41
N TYR A 99 -5.58 7.89 -5.75
CA TYR A 99 -6.93 7.94 -6.29
C TYR A 99 -7.57 9.25 -5.83
N ALA A 100 -7.64 10.21 -6.76
CA ALA A 100 -8.08 11.56 -6.42
C ALA A 100 -9.60 11.65 -6.23
N SER A 101 -10.04 12.33 -5.18
CA SER A 101 -11.45 12.68 -4.94
C SER A 101 -12.36 11.44 -4.88
N VAL A 102 -11.94 10.42 -4.13
CA VAL A 102 -12.79 9.25 -3.81
C VAL A 102 -14.02 9.64 -2.98
N LEU A 103 -13.91 10.77 -2.27
CA LEU A 103 -15.01 11.60 -1.79
C LEU A 103 -14.63 13.08 -2.05
N PRO A 104 -15.58 14.04 -1.97
CA PRO A 104 -15.25 15.46 -2.02
C PRO A 104 -14.13 15.82 -1.03
N ASP A 105 -13.05 16.43 -1.54
CA ASP A 105 -11.84 16.79 -0.80
C ASP A 105 -11.08 15.63 -0.11
N VAL A 106 -11.38 14.37 -0.42
CA VAL A 106 -10.67 13.20 0.13
C VAL A 106 -10.02 12.39 -0.99
N ASP A 107 -8.72 12.16 -0.88
CA ASP A 107 -7.98 11.24 -1.76
C ASP A 107 -7.73 9.91 -1.02
N LEU A 108 -7.61 8.83 -1.78
CA LEU A 108 -7.11 7.55 -1.28
C LEU A 108 -5.69 7.34 -1.83
N ARG A 109 -4.72 7.07 -0.95
CA ARG A 109 -3.35 6.73 -1.31
C ARG A 109 -3.05 5.29 -0.92
N MET A 110 -2.62 4.51 -1.91
CA MET A 110 -2.09 3.17 -1.73
C MET A 110 -0.59 3.20 -1.96
N THR A 111 0.20 2.69 -1.02
CA THR A 111 1.66 2.64 -1.17
C THR A 111 2.14 1.20 -1.15
N ALA A 112 2.86 0.77 -2.19
CA ALA A 112 3.50 -0.54 -2.21
C ALA A 112 4.71 -0.57 -1.27
N GLN A 113 4.84 -1.67 -0.54
CA GLN A 113 5.98 -1.98 0.31
C GLN A 113 6.64 -3.26 -0.19
N GLU A 114 7.82 -3.55 0.35
CA GLU A 114 8.59 -4.72 -0.07
C GLU A 114 7.84 -6.03 0.21
N ASP A 115 7.05 -6.07 1.29
CA ASP A 115 6.32 -7.22 1.82
C ASP A 115 4.80 -6.97 2.02
N GLY A 116 4.26 -5.91 1.42
CA GLY A 116 2.83 -5.56 1.56
C GLY A 116 2.47 -4.19 1.00
N PHE A 117 1.54 -3.50 1.66
CA PHE A 117 1.10 -2.16 1.28
C PHE A 117 0.59 -1.35 2.48
N THR A 118 0.49 -0.03 2.31
CA THR A 118 -0.27 0.85 3.21
C THR A 118 -1.43 1.52 2.48
N GLN A 119 -2.49 1.81 3.24
CA GLN A 119 -3.68 2.52 2.78
C GLN A 119 -3.87 3.78 3.62
N LEU A 120 -4.04 4.94 2.97
CA LEU A 120 -4.29 6.21 3.64
C LEU A 120 -5.41 7.01 2.96
N LEU A 121 -6.34 7.53 3.76
CA LEU A 121 -7.26 8.57 3.33
C LEU A 121 -6.67 9.95 3.64
N VAL A 122 -6.44 10.75 2.60
CA VAL A 122 -5.92 12.11 2.72
C VAL A 122 -7.07 13.09 2.65
N VAL A 123 -7.43 13.65 3.79
CA VAL A 123 -8.54 14.61 3.91
C VAL A 123 -7.98 16.03 3.78
N ARG A 124 -8.35 16.73 2.71
CA ARG A 124 -7.76 18.04 2.37
C ARG A 124 -8.40 19.21 3.09
N THR A 125 -9.62 19.05 3.61
CA THR A 125 -10.39 20.14 4.24
C THR A 125 -11.03 19.71 5.56
N ALA A 126 -11.19 20.66 6.50
CA ALA A 126 -11.90 20.43 7.76
C ALA A 126 -13.37 20.05 7.53
N ARG A 127 -13.99 20.57 6.46
CA ARG A 127 -15.36 20.21 6.07
C ARG A 127 -15.46 18.74 5.71
N ALA A 128 -14.54 18.20 4.90
CA ALA A 128 -14.54 16.80 4.55
C ALA A 128 -14.25 15.89 5.75
N ALA A 129 -13.38 16.33 6.67
CA ALA A 129 -13.10 15.61 7.92
C ALA A 129 -14.35 15.46 8.81
N ALA A 130 -15.28 16.41 8.73
CA ALA A 130 -16.54 16.39 9.47
C ALA A 130 -17.73 15.85 8.64
N SER A 131 -17.49 15.29 7.45
CA SER A 131 -18.58 14.85 6.57
C SER A 131 -19.19 13.52 6.99
N GLU A 132 -20.52 13.41 6.86
CA GLU A 132 -21.25 12.16 7.09
C GLU A 132 -20.84 11.07 6.08
N ASP A 133 -20.59 11.45 4.82
CA ASP A 133 -20.11 10.54 3.78
C ASP A 133 -18.79 9.85 4.17
N LEU A 134 -17.85 10.58 4.78
CA LEU A 134 -16.60 10.00 5.27
C LEU A 134 -16.84 9.05 6.45
N ALA A 135 -17.75 9.39 7.36
CA ALA A 135 -18.13 8.51 8.47
C ALA A 135 -18.80 7.22 7.97
N GLU A 136 -19.70 7.32 7.00
CA GLU A 136 -20.32 6.16 6.35
C GLU A 136 -19.30 5.30 5.60
N LEU A 137 -18.35 5.92 4.90
CA LEU A 137 -17.25 5.20 4.25
C LEU A 137 -16.46 4.38 5.27
N TRP A 138 -16.11 4.97 6.43
CA TRP A 138 -15.44 4.24 7.51
C TRP A 138 -16.26 3.08 8.04
N LEU A 139 -17.57 3.25 8.23
CA LEU A 139 -18.46 2.17 8.66
C LEU A 139 -18.48 1.03 7.62
N LYS A 140 -18.56 1.36 6.33
CA LYS A 140 -18.53 0.38 5.23
C LYS A 140 -17.18 -0.33 5.12
N LEU A 141 -16.07 0.36 5.35
CA LEU A 141 -14.73 -0.25 5.37
C LEU A 141 -14.53 -1.12 6.61
N SER A 142 -15.12 -0.76 7.75
CA SER A 142 -15.04 -1.54 8.99
C SER A 142 -15.92 -2.79 8.96
N ALA A 143 -17.02 -2.74 8.19
CA ALA A 143 -17.93 -3.86 7.97
C ALA A 143 -17.52 -4.76 6.79
N GLN A 144 -16.49 -4.39 6.02
CA GLN A 144 -16.00 -5.22 4.93
C GLN A 144 -15.18 -6.37 5.49
N ASP A 145 -15.60 -7.58 5.14
CA ASP A 145 -14.85 -8.79 5.44
C ASP A 145 -13.60 -8.87 4.54
N LEU A 146 -12.49 -9.29 5.13
CA LEU A 146 -11.31 -9.70 4.39
C LEU A 146 -11.61 -11.05 3.73
N ASP A 147 -11.75 -11.08 2.40
CA ASP A 147 -11.85 -12.37 1.70
C ASP A 147 -10.46 -12.99 1.65
N VAL A 148 -10.24 -13.98 2.52
CA VAL A 148 -9.02 -14.78 2.58
C VAL A 148 -9.32 -16.12 1.96
N GLN A 149 -8.80 -16.33 0.75
CA GLN A 149 -8.91 -17.62 0.08
C GLN A 149 -7.66 -18.44 0.41
N GLU A 150 -7.90 -19.56 1.08
CA GLU A 150 -6.88 -20.53 1.43
C GLU A 150 -6.69 -21.49 0.26
N THR A 151 -5.47 -21.53 -0.29
CA THR A 151 -5.02 -22.66 -1.10
C THR A 151 -4.62 -23.82 -0.19
N ASP A 152 -4.56 -25.04 -0.75
CA ASP A 152 -4.52 -26.39 -0.12
C ASP A 152 -3.65 -26.66 1.15
N GLU A 153 -2.99 -25.67 1.76
CA GLU A 153 -1.93 -25.84 2.78
C GLU A 153 -2.19 -25.18 4.16
N GLY A 154 -3.38 -24.65 4.49
CA GLY A 154 -3.85 -24.49 5.90
C GLY A 154 -3.21 -23.40 6.82
N GLY A 155 -3.99 -22.43 7.32
CA GLY A 155 -3.73 -21.37 8.31
C GLY A 155 -3.40 -19.93 7.86
N LEU A 156 -4.31 -18.96 8.09
CA LEU A 156 -4.00 -17.61 8.63
C LEU A 156 -5.23 -16.94 9.31
N ARG A 157 -4.98 -16.17 10.38
CA ARG A 157 -5.94 -15.29 11.08
C ARG A 157 -5.87 -13.88 10.46
N ALA A 158 -6.97 -13.43 9.88
CA ALA A 158 -7.21 -12.06 9.45
C ALA A 158 -7.39 -11.13 10.67
N LEU A 159 -6.30 -10.75 11.35
CA LEU A 159 -6.34 -9.75 12.40
C LEU A 159 -5.48 -8.55 11.99
N ASP A 160 -6.16 -7.47 11.64
CA ASP A 160 -5.75 -6.10 12.00
C ASP A 160 -4.38 -5.63 11.48
N PHE A 161 -4.08 -5.85 10.19
CA PHE A 161 -2.94 -5.19 9.55
C PHE A 161 -3.35 -4.57 8.21
N GLY A 162 -3.78 -3.32 8.30
CA GLY A 162 -3.90 -2.39 7.19
C GLY A 162 -4.16 -0.96 7.66
N ALA A 163 -4.79 -0.81 8.84
CA ALA A 163 -5.22 0.47 9.39
C ALA A 163 -4.73 0.76 10.83
N LYS A 164 -3.49 0.41 11.20
CA LYS A 164 -2.83 1.09 12.35
C LYS A 164 -2.19 2.41 11.92
N GLY A 165 -2.94 3.22 11.18
CA GLY A 165 -2.48 4.53 10.72
C GLY A 165 -3.39 5.18 9.70
N ALA A 166 -4.61 5.58 10.09
CA ALA A 166 -5.14 6.81 9.54
C ALA A 166 -4.24 7.95 10.05
N VAL A 167 -3.11 8.19 9.39
CA VAL A 167 -2.24 9.32 9.70
C VAL A 167 -2.92 10.55 9.11
N PHE A 168 -3.71 11.22 9.94
CA PHE A 168 -4.22 12.54 9.63
C PHE A 168 -3.03 13.49 9.43
N GLU A 169 -2.77 13.89 8.18
CA GLU A 169 -1.92 15.03 7.88
C GLU A 169 -2.82 16.21 7.51
N ALA A 170 -3.27 16.95 8.53
CA ALA A 170 -3.88 18.25 8.30
C ALA A 170 -2.75 19.24 7.95
N PRO A 171 -2.84 20.03 6.87
CA PRO A 171 -1.91 21.12 6.67
C PRO A 171 -1.98 22.04 7.90
N LYS A 172 -0.81 22.42 8.46
CA LYS A 172 -0.76 23.43 9.52
C LYS A 172 -1.54 24.66 9.04
N PRO A 173 -2.56 25.14 9.77
CA PRO A 173 -3.14 26.43 9.47
C PRO A 173 -2.02 27.47 9.58
N MET A 174 -1.63 28.05 8.45
CA MET A 174 -0.88 29.30 8.48
C MET A 174 -1.83 30.32 9.10
N MET A 175 -1.55 30.77 10.32
CA MET A 175 -2.25 31.92 10.88
C MET A 175 -2.02 33.09 9.92
N PRO A 176 -3.07 33.81 9.47
CA PRO A 176 -2.85 35.11 8.86
C PRO A 176 -2.20 36.01 9.93
N ASP A 177 -1.04 36.57 9.61
CA ASP A 177 -0.46 37.66 10.38
C ASP A 177 -1.53 38.71 10.58
N THR A 178 -1.92 38.92 11.83
CA THR A 178 -2.70 40.08 12.23
C THR A 178 -1.89 40.79 13.28
N GLU A 179 -1.28 41.90 12.90
CA GLU A 179 -0.65 42.86 13.79
C GLU A 179 -1.19 44.28 13.48
N PRO A 180 -1.14 45.20 14.45
CA PRO A 180 -2.36 45.72 15.08
C PRO A 180 -2.65 47.19 14.72
N GLU A 181 -3.93 47.59 14.73
CA GLU A 181 -4.28 49.01 14.80
C GLU A 181 -4.40 49.44 16.28
N THR A 182 -3.43 50.23 16.71
CA THR A 182 -3.46 50.96 17.98
C THR A 182 -4.11 52.32 17.72
N THR A 183 -5.10 52.71 18.51
CA THR A 183 -5.56 54.10 18.67
C THR A 183 -5.40 54.50 20.12
#